data_AF-A0A2D4VL19-F1
#
_entry.id   AF-A0A2D4VL19-F1
#
_cell.length_a   1.000
_cell.length_b   1.000
_cell.length_c   1.000
_cell.angle_alpha   90.00
_cell.angle_beta   90.00
_cell.angle_gamma   90.00
#
_symmetry.space_group_name_H-M   'P 1'
#
loop_
_entity.id
_entity.type
_entity.pdbx_description
1 polymer ?
#
loop_
_entity_poly.entity_id
_entity_poly.type
_entity_poly.pdbx_seq_one_letter_code
_entity_poly.pdbx_strand_id
1 'polypeptide(L)'
;MGEAEMGRFLTFLPMLLVLAAGPGFSADAGDPAAKAIEGCLASYDAAAMQEKADGAPLKGATSYCTDKFFEACAEGRGWTQSAMNECQGEATGYWMGQVRQRMAAVKALGSPEIDKWLEESAASFEAYRKVRCDRFDMTQGTMYVAIKEGCETDMARERAEDLDDFLGSEPLIAKPE
;
A
#
# COMPACT_ATOMS: atom_id res chain seq x y z
N MET A 1 -37.77 -0.22 -63.65
CA MET A 1 -36.38 -0.25 -64.15
C MET A 1 -35.56 0.59 -63.18
N GLY A 2 -34.66 0.13 -62.31
CA GLY A 2 -34.15 -1.17 -61.82
C GLY A 2 -33.48 -0.84 -60.46
N GLU A 3 -33.57 -1.69 -59.44
CA GLU A 3 -32.45 -2.54 -58.93
C GLU A 3 -31.06 -1.90 -59.14
N ALA A 4 -30.33 -1.47 -58.11
CA ALA A 4 -29.44 -2.24 -57.21
C ALA A 4 -28.37 -1.18 -56.77
N GLU A 5 -27.61 -1.20 -55.67
CA GLU A 5 -27.17 -2.26 -54.77
C GLU A 5 -26.55 -1.56 -53.53
N MET A 6 -26.78 -2.12 -52.35
CA MET A 6 -26.13 -1.70 -51.10
C MET A 6 -24.65 -2.11 -51.11
N GLY A 7 -23.77 -1.12 -51.26
CA GLY A 7 -22.33 -1.26 -51.06
C GLY A 7 -21.94 -1.05 -49.59
N ARG A 8 -21.88 -2.17 -48.87
CA ARG A 8 -21.38 -2.35 -47.50
C ARG A 8 -19.91 -1.90 -47.38
N PHE A 9 -19.60 -0.88 -46.59
CA PHE A 9 -18.26 -0.71 -45.99
C PHE A 9 -18.40 -0.10 -44.59
N LEU A 10 -18.71 -0.98 -43.63
CA LEU A 10 -18.51 -0.75 -42.20
C LEU A 10 -17.00 -0.80 -41.95
N THR A 11 -16.34 0.35 -42.01
CA THR A 11 -14.97 0.48 -41.51
C THR A 11 -15.04 0.50 -39.98
N PHE A 12 -15.02 -0.69 -39.39
CA PHE A 12 -14.73 -0.90 -37.97
C PHE A 12 -13.37 -0.27 -37.68
N LEU A 13 -13.35 0.91 -37.07
CA LEU A 13 -12.17 1.39 -36.34
C LEU A 13 -12.09 0.55 -35.06
N PRO A 14 -11.04 -0.26 -34.84
CA PRO A 14 -10.83 -0.83 -33.53
C PRO A 14 -10.40 0.31 -32.61
N MET A 15 -11.27 0.65 -31.66
CA MET A 15 -10.85 1.33 -30.43
C MET A 15 -9.77 0.46 -29.78
N LEU A 16 -8.51 0.84 -29.98
CA LEU A 16 -7.41 0.41 -29.15
C LEU A 16 -7.63 1.02 -27.76
N LEU A 17 -8.46 0.33 -26.96
CA LEU A 17 -8.41 0.39 -25.51
C LEU A 17 -7.04 -0.15 -25.11
N VAL A 18 -6.06 0.74 -25.03
CA VAL A 18 -4.86 0.50 -24.25
C VAL A 18 -5.33 0.49 -22.80
N LEU A 19 -5.70 -0.70 -22.30
CA LEU A 19 -5.66 -0.93 -20.87
C LEU A 19 -4.21 -0.65 -20.46
N ALA A 20 -4.02 0.46 -19.75
CA ALA A 20 -2.87 0.63 -18.89
C ALA A 20 -2.94 -0.48 -17.84
N ALA A 21 -2.44 -1.65 -18.19
CA ALA A 21 -1.95 -2.62 -17.22
C ALA A 21 -0.69 -1.98 -16.59
N GLY A 22 -0.91 -1.02 -15.69
CA GLY A 22 0.05 -0.81 -14.63
C GLY A 22 0.25 -2.14 -13.90
N PRO A 23 1.42 -2.42 -13.33
CA PRO A 23 1.61 -3.60 -12.51
C PRO A 23 0.63 -3.51 -11.34
N GLY A 24 -0.52 -4.17 -11.49
CA GLY A 24 -1.48 -4.37 -10.43
C GLY A 24 -0.87 -5.39 -9.50
N PHE A 25 -0.21 -4.91 -8.45
CA PHE A 25 0.09 -5.73 -7.28
C PHE A 25 -1.25 -6.15 -6.67
N SER A 26 -1.77 -7.29 -7.13
CA SER A 26 -2.86 -8.00 -6.48
C SER A 26 -2.30 -8.63 -5.21
N ALA A 27 -2.65 -8.05 -4.07
CA ALA A 27 -2.50 -8.71 -2.78
C ALA A 27 -3.63 -9.74 -2.67
N ASP A 28 -3.39 -10.95 -3.20
CA ASP A 28 -4.19 -12.14 -2.93
C ASP A 28 -3.54 -12.96 -1.81
N ALA A 29 -4.33 -13.78 -1.11
CA ALA A 29 -4.00 -14.55 0.11
C ALA A 29 -2.82 -15.58 0.00
N GLY A 30 -1.99 -15.48 -1.04
CA GLY A 30 -0.70 -16.14 -1.18
C GLY A 30 0.52 -15.20 -1.08
N ASP A 31 0.30 -13.93 -0.72
CA ASP A 31 1.36 -12.92 -0.59
C ASP A 31 2.29 -13.22 0.60
N PRO A 32 3.58 -13.52 0.36
CA PRO A 32 4.57 -13.74 1.42
C PRO A 32 4.68 -12.57 2.40
N ALA A 33 4.48 -11.34 1.92
CA ALA A 33 4.50 -10.15 2.78
C ALA A 33 3.31 -10.15 3.73
N ALA A 34 2.10 -10.42 3.25
CA ALA A 34 0.91 -10.49 4.08
C ALA A 34 1.08 -11.50 5.21
N LYS A 35 1.49 -12.73 4.89
CA LYS A 35 1.68 -13.79 5.90
C LYS A 35 2.73 -13.40 6.95
N ALA A 36 3.86 -12.83 6.53
CA ALA A 36 4.94 -12.47 7.44
C ALA A 36 4.57 -11.27 8.32
N ILE A 37 4.01 -10.21 7.73
CA ILE A 37 3.66 -8.98 8.43
C ILE A 37 2.48 -9.24 9.38
N GLU A 38 1.42 -9.92 8.95
CA GLU A 38 0.28 -10.26 9.82
C GLU A 38 0.68 -11.22 10.95
N GLY A 39 1.53 -12.21 10.66
CA GLY A 39 2.07 -13.11 11.69
C GLY A 39 2.91 -12.38 12.73
N CYS A 40 3.72 -11.40 12.30
CA CYS A 40 4.44 -10.53 13.22
C CYS A 40 3.48 -9.65 14.04
N LEU A 41 2.49 -9.00 13.41
CA LEU A 41 1.52 -8.15 14.09
C LEU A 41 0.77 -8.91 15.19
N ALA A 42 0.39 -10.15 14.92
CA ALA A 42 -0.28 -11.02 15.89
C ALA A 42 0.59 -11.43 17.08
N SER A 43 1.92 -11.26 16.99
CA SER A 43 2.88 -11.62 18.04
C SER A 43 3.69 -10.42 18.57
N TYR A 44 3.35 -9.20 18.13
CA TYR A 44 4.15 -7.99 18.32
C TYR A 44 4.47 -7.73 19.79
N ASP A 45 3.48 -7.73 20.69
CA ASP A 45 3.70 -7.35 22.09
C ASP A 45 4.79 -8.21 22.77
N ALA A 46 4.77 -9.52 22.50
CA ALA A 46 5.75 -10.44 23.08
C ALA A 46 7.16 -10.22 22.48
N ALA A 47 7.25 -10.07 21.16
CA ALA A 47 8.52 -9.88 20.45
C ALA A 47 9.15 -8.50 20.76
N ALA A 48 8.35 -7.44 20.75
CA ALA A 48 8.80 -6.08 21.01
C ALA A 48 9.25 -5.89 22.46
N MET A 49 8.55 -6.51 23.42
CA MET A 49 8.98 -6.48 24.83
C MET A 49 10.31 -7.21 25.05
N GLN A 50 10.58 -8.28 24.29
CA GLN A 50 11.87 -8.95 24.32
C GLN A 50 12.98 -8.04 23.77
N GLU A 51 12.81 -7.45 22.60
CA GLU A 51 13.82 -6.53 22.04
C GLU A 51 14.05 -5.29 22.91
N LYS A 52 12.99 -4.78 23.55
CA LYS A 52 13.11 -3.71 24.56
C LYS A 52 13.96 -4.16 25.75
N ALA A 53 13.77 -5.39 26.23
CA ALA A 53 14.59 -5.95 27.30
C ALA A 53 16.08 -6.07 26.88
N ASP A 54 16.33 -6.31 25.59
CA ASP A 54 17.66 -6.32 24.98
C ASP A 54 18.23 -4.91 24.68
N GLY A 55 17.49 -3.85 25.04
CA GLY A 55 17.94 -2.46 24.97
C GLY A 55 17.55 -1.71 23.69
N ALA A 56 16.75 -2.30 22.81
CA ALA A 56 16.25 -1.62 21.61
C ALA A 56 15.07 -0.67 21.94
N PRO A 57 14.90 0.45 21.21
CA PRO A 57 13.72 1.30 21.36
C PRO A 57 12.47 0.56 20.87
N LEU A 58 11.33 0.79 21.55
CA LEU A 58 10.03 0.31 21.06
C LEU A 58 9.64 1.09 19.80
N LYS A 59 9.49 0.38 18.68
CA LYS A 59 8.85 0.87 17.46
C LYS A 59 7.37 0.50 17.47
N GLY A 60 6.51 1.30 16.83
CA GLY A 60 5.09 0.92 16.63
C GLY A 60 4.95 -0.41 15.88
N ALA A 61 3.88 -1.15 16.13
CA ALA A 61 3.70 -2.52 15.66
C ALA A 61 3.83 -2.69 14.14
N THR A 62 3.18 -1.81 13.37
CA THR A 62 3.20 -1.88 11.90
C THR A 62 4.60 -1.61 11.33
N SER A 63 5.31 -0.59 11.84
CA SER A 63 6.67 -0.25 11.40
C SER A 63 7.64 -1.37 11.77
N TYR A 64 7.58 -1.86 13.02
CA TYR A 64 8.38 -2.98 13.47
C TYR A 64 8.21 -4.21 12.56
N CYS A 65 6.97 -4.61 12.29
CA CYS A 65 6.70 -5.81 11.50
C CYS A 65 7.03 -5.66 10.02
N THR A 66 6.90 -4.45 9.48
CA THR A 66 7.35 -4.14 8.12
C THR A 66 8.87 -4.24 8.01
N ASP A 67 9.60 -3.68 8.98
CA ASP A 67 11.06 -3.75 9.02
C ASP A 67 11.54 -5.20 9.13
N LYS A 68 10.92 -6.01 10.01
CA LYS A 68 11.27 -7.43 10.15
C LYS A 68 11.02 -8.24 8.89
N PHE A 69 9.92 -7.96 8.19
CA PHE A 69 9.67 -8.57 6.89
C PHE A 69 10.75 -8.17 5.88
N PHE A 70 11.05 -6.87 5.76
CA PHE A 70 12.06 -6.38 4.83
C PHE A 70 13.44 -7.01 5.10
N GLU A 71 13.88 -7.01 6.37
CA GLU A 71 15.16 -7.61 6.78
C GLU A 71 15.24 -9.09 6.43
N ALA A 72 14.22 -9.88 6.78
CA ALA A 72 14.18 -11.31 6.48
C ALA A 72 14.12 -11.59 4.97
N CYS A 73 13.36 -10.79 4.23
CA CYS A 73 13.26 -10.89 2.77
C CYS A 73 14.59 -10.55 2.09
N ALA A 74 15.24 -9.46 2.50
CA ALA A 74 16.51 -9.02 1.95
C ALA A 74 17.64 -10.00 2.28
N GLU A 75 17.71 -10.52 3.50
CA GLU A 75 18.64 -11.58 3.90
C GLU A 75 18.45 -12.84 3.04
N GLY A 76 17.22 -13.31 2.88
CA GLY A 76 16.89 -14.47 2.06
C GLY A 76 17.21 -14.30 0.57
N ARG A 77 17.32 -13.06 0.09
CA ARG A 77 17.63 -12.71 -1.31
C ARG A 77 19.02 -12.07 -1.49
N GLY A 78 19.85 -12.10 -0.45
CA GLY A 78 21.28 -11.73 -0.52
C GLY A 78 21.57 -10.23 -0.58
N TRP A 79 20.71 -9.37 -0.03
CA TRP A 79 20.93 -7.91 0.11
C TRP A 79 21.32 -7.17 -1.17
N THR A 80 20.97 -7.71 -2.33
CA THR A 80 21.20 -7.01 -3.60
C THR A 80 20.24 -5.83 -3.71
N GLN A 81 20.59 -4.82 -4.51
CA GLN A 81 19.70 -3.69 -4.79
C GLN A 81 18.34 -4.16 -5.34
N SER A 82 18.34 -5.11 -6.29
CA SER A 82 17.11 -5.68 -6.84
C SER A 82 16.27 -6.34 -5.77
N ALA A 83 16.92 -7.15 -4.91
CA ALA A 83 16.24 -7.84 -3.82
C ALA A 83 15.60 -6.85 -2.83
N MET A 84 16.34 -5.82 -2.40
CA MET A 84 15.80 -4.81 -1.50
C MET A 84 14.60 -4.08 -2.12
N ASN A 85 14.69 -3.75 -3.41
CA ASN A 85 13.60 -3.10 -4.11
C ASN A 85 12.35 -3.98 -4.21
N GLU A 86 12.53 -5.26 -4.56
CA GLU A 86 11.44 -6.24 -4.61
C GLU A 86 10.79 -6.43 -3.23
N CYS A 87 11.59 -6.56 -2.17
CA CYS A 87 11.09 -6.70 -0.81
C CYS A 87 10.31 -5.46 -0.35
N GLN A 88 10.77 -4.25 -0.68
CA GLN A 88 10.01 -3.02 -0.42
C GLN A 88 8.72 -2.97 -1.25
N GLY A 89 8.76 -3.38 -2.51
CA GLY A 89 7.58 -3.47 -3.37
C GLY A 89 6.52 -4.43 -2.83
N GLU A 90 6.94 -5.58 -2.29
CA GLU A 90 6.05 -6.54 -1.62
C GLU A 90 5.40 -5.93 -0.37
N ALA A 91 6.19 -5.26 0.48
CA ALA A 91 5.67 -4.55 1.66
C ALA A 91 4.69 -3.41 1.26
N THR A 92 5.04 -2.62 0.24
CA THR A 92 4.15 -1.60 -0.33
C THR A 92 2.85 -2.22 -0.83
N GLY A 93 2.93 -3.34 -1.55
CA GLY A 93 1.77 -4.06 -2.06
C GLY A 93 0.81 -4.49 -0.96
N TYR A 94 1.35 -5.07 0.12
CA TYR A 94 0.58 -5.44 1.31
C TYR A 94 -0.13 -4.23 1.93
N TRP A 95 0.61 -3.16 2.25
CA TRP A 95 0.03 -1.98 2.92
C TRP A 95 -0.98 -1.26 2.03
N MET A 96 -0.75 -1.18 0.72
CA MET A 96 -1.76 -0.67 -0.22
C MET A 96 -3.00 -1.56 -0.28
N GLY A 97 -2.86 -2.86 -0.08
CA GLY A 97 -3.97 -3.80 0.15
C GLY A 97 -4.77 -3.42 1.40
N GLN A 98 -4.08 -3.19 2.52
CA GLN A 98 -4.70 -2.74 3.78
C GLN A 98 -5.42 -1.41 3.63
N VAL A 99 -4.82 -0.41 2.95
CA VAL A 99 -5.47 0.86 2.63
C VAL A 99 -6.80 0.63 1.90
N ARG A 100 -6.81 -0.21 0.86
CA ARG A 100 -8.05 -0.50 0.10
C ARG A 100 -9.11 -1.18 0.96
N GLN A 101 -8.72 -2.19 1.74
CA GLN A 101 -9.64 -2.93 2.60
C GLN A 101 -10.23 -2.04 3.70
N ARG A 102 -9.39 -1.29 4.41
CA ARG A 102 -9.81 -0.37 5.48
C ARG A 102 -10.65 0.77 4.92
N MET A 103 -10.27 1.36 3.79
CA MET A 103 -11.10 2.36 3.10
C MET A 103 -12.51 1.83 2.80
N ALA A 104 -12.63 0.59 2.31
CA ALA A 104 -13.94 -0.02 2.06
C ALA A 104 -14.73 -0.25 3.36
N ALA A 105 -14.06 -0.71 4.43
CA ALA A 105 -14.67 -0.89 5.74
C ALA A 105 -15.15 0.42 6.38
N VAL A 106 -14.34 1.49 6.30
CA VAL A 106 -14.71 2.81 6.82
C VAL A 106 -15.90 3.38 6.06
N LYS A 107 -15.94 3.27 4.72
CA LYS A 107 -17.10 3.68 3.92
C LYS A 107 -18.37 2.88 4.27
N ALA A 108 -18.22 1.60 4.63
CA ALA A 108 -19.34 0.77 5.04
C ALA A 108 -20.00 1.22 6.37
N LEU A 109 -19.34 2.10 7.15
CA LEU A 109 -19.96 2.76 8.31
C LEU A 109 -21.11 3.69 7.92
N GLY A 110 -21.18 4.14 6.66
CA GLY A 110 -22.32 4.87 6.10
C GLY A 110 -22.52 6.28 6.68
N SER A 111 -21.45 6.92 7.15
CA SER A 111 -21.49 8.30 7.68
C SER A 111 -21.10 9.30 6.59
N PRO A 112 -21.99 10.22 6.17
CA PRO A 112 -21.67 11.25 5.18
C PRO A 112 -20.53 12.18 5.62
N GLU A 113 -20.35 12.37 6.93
CA GLU A 113 -19.24 13.16 7.48
C GLU A 113 -17.91 12.45 7.30
N ILE A 114 -17.87 11.13 7.56
CA ILE A 114 -16.67 10.31 7.34
C ILE A 114 -16.35 10.25 5.85
N ASP A 115 -17.35 10.03 4.99
CA ASP A 115 -17.15 9.98 3.54
C ASP A 115 -16.53 11.28 2.99
N LYS A 116 -17.02 12.43 3.47
CA LYS A 116 -16.43 13.74 3.14
C LYS A 116 -14.98 13.86 3.62
N TRP A 117 -14.70 13.46 4.86
CA TRP A 117 -13.34 13.47 5.41
C TRP A 117 -12.39 12.55 4.63
N LEU A 118 -12.87 11.38 4.21
CA LEU A 118 -12.10 10.44 3.39
C LEU A 118 -11.74 11.05 2.04
N GLU A 119 -12.67 11.77 1.40
CA GLU A 119 -12.42 12.47 0.13
C GLU A 119 -11.39 13.60 0.29
N GLU A 120 -11.59 14.49 1.27
CA GLU A 120 -10.71 15.64 1.52
C GLU A 120 -9.30 15.20 1.96
N SER A 121 -9.21 14.19 2.82
CA SER A 121 -7.93 13.66 3.29
C SER A 121 -7.18 12.89 2.20
N ALA A 122 -7.87 12.19 1.30
CA ALA A 122 -7.21 11.42 0.24
C ALA A 122 -6.38 12.31 -0.71
N ALA A 123 -6.92 13.46 -1.12
CA ALA A 123 -6.20 14.40 -1.99
C ALA A 123 -4.97 14.99 -1.29
N SER A 124 -5.14 15.37 -0.02
CA SER A 124 -4.05 15.94 0.80
C SER A 124 -2.95 14.92 1.06
N PHE A 125 -3.34 13.68 1.38
CA PHE A 125 -2.42 12.57 1.56
C PHE A 125 -1.61 12.29 0.30
N GLU A 126 -2.26 12.21 -0.86
CA GLU A 126 -1.60 11.93 -2.13
C GLU A 126 -0.60 13.04 -2.51
N ALA A 127 -0.97 14.31 -2.30
CA ALA A 127 -0.05 15.43 -2.50
C ALA A 127 1.16 15.35 -1.57
N TYR A 128 0.95 15.03 -0.29
CA TYR A 128 2.02 14.90 0.70
C TYR A 128 2.94 13.71 0.39
N ARG A 129 2.38 12.52 0.09
CA ARG A 129 3.09 11.32 -0.36
C ARG A 129 4.02 11.66 -1.52
N LYS A 130 3.47 12.29 -2.57
CA LYS A 130 4.24 12.70 -3.75
C LYS A 130 5.41 13.60 -3.38
N VAL A 131 5.18 14.69 -2.64
CA VAL A 131 6.25 15.62 -2.25
C VAL A 131 7.31 14.94 -1.37
N ARG A 132 6.90 14.08 -0.45
CA ARG A 132 7.81 13.39 0.48
C ARG A 132 8.67 12.35 -0.23
N CYS A 133 8.12 11.56 -1.14
CA CYS A 133 8.84 10.46 -1.77
C CYS A 133 9.57 10.87 -3.07
N ASP A 134 9.03 11.81 -3.86
CA ASP A 134 9.70 12.27 -5.09
C ASP A 134 10.95 13.12 -4.82
N ARG A 135 11.21 13.54 -3.58
CA ARG A 135 12.52 14.14 -3.22
C ARG A 135 13.69 13.18 -3.47
N PHE A 136 13.40 11.88 -3.58
CA PHE A 136 14.36 10.82 -3.91
C PHE A 136 14.37 10.46 -5.40
N ASP A 137 13.53 11.13 -6.23
CA ASP A 137 13.56 11.01 -7.68
C ASP A 137 14.73 11.82 -8.25
N MET A 138 15.94 11.33 -7.99
CA MET A 138 17.19 11.95 -8.41
C MET A 138 17.80 11.19 -9.58
N THR A 139 18.37 11.93 -10.54
CA THR A 139 18.87 11.41 -11.81
C THR A 139 20.11 10.51 -11.69
N GLN A 140 20.72 10.39 -10.51
CA GLN A 140 21.90 9.57 -10.27
C GLN A 140 21.83 8.84 -8.93
N GLY A 141 22.07 7.52 -8.95
CA GLY A 141 22.23 6.68 -7.75
C GLY A 141 21.07 5.70 -7.53
N THR A 142 21.35 4.41 -7.68
CA THR A 142 20.37 3.33 -7.46
C THR A 142 19.88 3.25 -6.01
N MET A 143 20.69 3.72 -5.05
CA MET A 143 20.32 3.82 -3.64
C MET A 143 19.05 4.66 -3.44
N TYR A 144 18.85 5.71 -4.23
CA TYR A 144 17.67 6.58 -4.09
C TYR A 144 16.38 5.91 -4.55
N VAL A 145 16.46 4.90 -5.42
CA VAL A 145 15.29 4.10 -5.82
C VAL A 145 14.79 3.29 -4.63
N ALA A 146 15.68 2.57 -3.93
CA ALA A 146 15.29 1.84 -2.71
C ALA A 146 14.74 2.78 -1.62
N ILE A 147 15.35 3.95 -1.44
CA ILE A 147 14.86 4.93 -0.45
C ILE A 147 13.48 5.47 -0.85
N LYS A 148 13.24 5.72 -2.15
CA LYS A 148 11.93 6.10 -2.66
C LYS A 148 10.90 5.01 -2.38
N GLU A 149 11.20 3.76 -2.70
CA GLU A 149 10.30 2.63 -2.46
C GLU A 149 10.01 2.43 -0.97
N GLY A 150 11.02 2.54 -0.09
CA GLY A 150 10.80 2.53 1.36
C GLY A 150 9.91 3.68 1.85
N CYS A 151 10.06 4.87 1.27
CA CYS A 151 9.15 5.99 1.54
C CYS A 151 7.71 5.68 1.11
N GLU A 152 7.51 5.07 -0.06
CA GLU A 152 6.18 4.67 -0.53
C GLU A 152 5.55 3.61 0.38
N THR A 153 6.33 2.63 0.82
CA THR A 153 5.91 1.63 1.83
C THR A 153 5.43 2.31 3.11
N ASP A 154 6.23 3.23 3.66
CA ASP A 154 5.89 3.95 4.89
C ASP A 154 4.62 4.78 4.74
N MET A 155 4.47 5.49 3.61
CA MET A 155 3.28 6.28 3.35
C MET A 155 2.02 5.40 3.24
N ALA A 156 2.11 4.24 2.57
CA ALA A 156 1.01 3.30 2.49
C ALA A 156 0.64 2.73 3.87
N ARG A 157 1.64 2.41 4.70
CA ARG A 157 1.47 1.93 6.08
C ARG A 157 0.81 2.99 6.97
N GLU A 158 1.35 4.22 7.00
CA GLU A 158 0.80 5.35 7.76
C GLU A 158 -0.68 5.59 7.36
N ARG A 159 -0.99 5.55 6.05
CA ARG A 159 -2.39 5.68 5.60
C ARG A 159 -3.29 4.54 6.05
N ALA A 160 -2.75 3.32 6.09
CA ALA A 160 -3.52 2.19 6.59
C ALA A 160 -3.83 2.37 8.08
N GLU A 161 -2.88 2.85 8.88
CA GLU A 161 -3.08 3.18 10.31
C GLU A 161 -4.15 4.26 10.48
N ASP A 162 -4.04 5.39 9.77
CA ASP A 162 -5.03 6.47 9.83
C ASP A 162 -6.47 5.99 9.53
N LEU A 163 -6.61 5.01 8.62
CA LEU A 163 -7.92 4.43 8.28
C LEU A 163 -8.42 3.45 9.35
N ASP A 164 -7.51 2.81 10.07
CA ASP A 164 -7.82 1.86 11.15
C ASP A 164 -8.37 2.58 12.38
N ASP A 165 -7.94 3.81 12.62
CA ASP A 165 -8.46 4.68 13.70
C ASP A 165 -10.00 4.78 13.61
N PHE A 166 -10.55 4.97 12.41
CA PHE A 166 -12.01 5.01 12.19
C PHE A 166 -12.72 3.68 12.50
N LEU A 167 -11.99 2.57 12.45
CA LEU A 167 -12.50 1.23 12.72
C LEU A 167 -12.40 0.86 14.21
N GLY A 168 -11.83 1.73 15.04
CA GLY A 168 -11.77 1.57 16.48
C GLY A 168 -10.80 0.49 16.94
N SER A 169 -9.75 0.21 16.16
CA SER A 169 -8.61 -0.58 16.64
C SER A 169 -7.85 0.15 17.75
N GLU A 170 -7.94 1.47 17.81
CA GLU A 170 -7.54 2.30 18.95
C GLU A 170 -8.75 2.78 19.79
N PRO A 171 -8.65 2.85 21.14
CA PRO A 171 -9.81 3.06 22.05
C PRO A 171 -10.55 4.41 21.95
N LEU A 172 -10.10 5.34 21.10
CA LEU A 172 -10.52 6.76 21.17
C LEU A 172 -11.72 7.12 20.28
N ILE A 173 -12.15 6.23 19.37
CA ILE A 173 -13.25 6.47 18.42
C ILE A 173 -14.42 5.50 18.68
N ALA A 174 -14.62 5.06 19.93
CA ALA A 174 -15.88 4.47 20.34
C ALA A 174 -16.90 5.59 20.59
N LYS A 175 -18.09 5.51 19.95
CA LYS A 175 -19.22 6.43 20.22
C LYS A 175 -19.48 6.49 21.72
N PRO A 176 -19.80 7.68 22.29
CA PRO A 176 -20.44 7.73 23.60
C PRO A 176 -21.73 6.90 23.54
N GLU A 177 -21.92 6.03 24.54
CA GLU A 177 -23.16 5.27 24.74
C GLU A 177 -24.39 6.17 24.91
#